data_AF-X6NJS9-F1
#
_entry.id   AF-X6NJS9-F1
#
_cell.length_a   1.000
_cell.length_b   1.000
_cell.length_c   1.000
_cell.angle_alpha   90.00
_cell.angle_beta   90.00
_cell.angle_gamma   90.00
#
_symmetry.space_group_name_H-M   'P 1'
#
loop_
_entity.id
_entity.type
_entity.pdbx_description
1 polymer ?
#
loop_
_entity_poly.entity_id
_entity_poly.type
_entity_poly.pdbx_seq_one_letter_code
_entity_poly.pdbx_strand_id
1 'polypeptide(L)'
;ETQLEDVQKSGQVLVSTLNERHRDVEASVEKLWTETNVGDKHDGRQFHERLERLKVNNEEWKDALVSSVNTVAEVRVAPTPEVHFLDEEEDKDLWWLDKDEERRQHIDSITITSQEEKKLELLGTYMNRQFTDSDEPVICLYTPQPKLDTHHVLSALYDCELLCEFVNLIDENFIDIRVIHKPEPLKPYPLSSKNVKENVQLLVGSLKALGIHIDHGDQPYEKWSDPATHFKILETVIEELHTKKLKMYVNVKDHPEINQLREKNESPEEMARIAPQQWLKRWLNIHLGKPASSPIAHYNDTLYAVMKRIDPAFASSAPVESFLADPILAAQHMV
;
A
#
# COMPACT_ATOMS: atom_id res chain seq x y z
N GLU A 1 23.03 -24.61 -20.23
CA GLU A 1 21.99 -25.25 -19.41
C GLU A 1 22.23 -25.03 -17.91
N THR A 2 23.44 -25.26 -17.39
CA THR A 2 23.79 -25.04 -15.97
C THR A 2 23.53 -23.61 -15.45
N GLN A 3 23.70 -22.57 -16.29
CA GLN A 3 23.44 -21.18 -15.90
C GLN A 3 21.95 -20.82 -15.76
N LEU A 4 21.04 -21.55 -16.40
CA LEU A 4 19.60 -21.25 -16.33
C LEU A 4 18.96 -21.88 -15.09
N GLU A 5 19.41 -23.07 -14.71
CA GLU A 5 18.97 -23.78 -13.51
C GLU A 5 19.41 -23.06 -12.22
N ASP A 6 20.61 -22.47 -12.22
CA ASP A 6 21.11 -21.72 -11.05
C ASP A 6 20.42 -20.36 -10.89
N VAL A 7 20.00 -19.72 -11.99
CA VAL A 7 19.15 -18.52 -11.99
C VAL A 7 17.72 -18.84 -11.53
N GLN A 8 17.18 -20.00 -11.92
CA GLN A 8 15.88 -20.49 -11.44
C GLN A 8 15.89 -20.79 -9.94
N LYS A 9 16.95 -21.44 -9.41
CA LYS A 9 17.08 -21.69 -7.97
C LYS A 9 17.14 -20.41 -7.16
N SER A 10 17.87 -19.41 -7.64
CA SER A 10 18.01 -18.12 -6.96
C SER A 10 16.70 -17.33 -6.91
N GLY A 11 15.94 -17.34 -8.01
CA GLY A 11 14.58 -16.76 -8.04
C GLY A 11 13.56 -17.52 -7.20
N GLN A 12 13.65 -18.86 -7.16
CA GLN A 12 12.80 -19.68 -6.30
C GLN A 12 13.04 -19.43 -4.81
N VAL A 13 14.28 -19.13 -4.40
CA VAL A 13 14.59 -18.77 -3.00
C VAL A 13 13.88 -17.46 -2.62
N LEU A 14 14.01 -16.40 -3.42
CA LEU A 14 13.32 -15.11 -3.19
C LEU A 14 11.79 -15.24 -3.12
N VAL A 15 11.19 -15.99 -4.05
CA VAL A 15 9.74 -16.25 -4.07
C VAL A 15 9.32 -17.15 -2.91
N SER A 16 10.15 -18.13 -2.52
CA SER A 16 9.86 -19.01 -1.38
C SER A 16 9.93 -18.28 -0.04
N THR A 17 10.82 -17.30 0.13
CA THR A 17 10.92 -16.49 1.35
C THR A 17 9.75 -15.53 1.49
N LEU A 18 9.24 -14.98 0.37
CA LEU A 18 8.00 -14.20 0.33
C LEU A 18 6.78 -15.07 0.66
N ASN A 19 6.72 -16.29 0.12
CA ASN A 19 5.64 -17.24 0.37
C ASN A 19 5.69 -17.89 1.77
N GLU A 20 6.88 -18.06 2.38
CA GLU A 20 7.02 -18.52 3.77
C GLU A 20 6.43 -17.51 4.75
N ARG A 21 6.69 -16.21 4.55
CA ARG A 21 6.07 -15.17 5.38
C ARG A 21 4.56 -15.09 5.21
N HIS A 22 4.04 -15.32 4.00
CA HIS A 22 2.59 -15.41 3.78
C HIS A 22 1.98 -16.61 4.54
N ARG A 23 2.64 -17.77 4.52
CA ARG A 23 2.22 -18.96 5.29
C ARG A 23 2.37 -18.77 6.80
N ASP A 24 3.36 -18.02 7.28
CA ASP A 24 3.50 -17.70 8.70
C ASP A 24 2.37 -16.77 9.19
N VAL A 25 1.88 -15.88 8.31
CA VAL A 25 0.69 -15.04 8.57
C VAL A 25 -0.57 -15.90 8.56
N GLU A 26 -0.76 -16.80 7.60
CA GLU A 26 -1.88 -17.75 7.57
C GLU A 26 -1.87 -18.67 8.81
N ALA A 27 -0.70 -19.18 9.20
CA ALA A 27 -0.54 -20.01 10.40
C ALA A 27 -0.78 -19.21 11.70
N SER A 28 -0.49 -17.91 11.71
CA SER A 28 -0.82 -17.02 12.85
C SER A 28 -2.33 -16.80 12.96
N VAL A 29 -3.02 -16.65 11.83
CA VAL A 29 -4.50 -16.59 11.76
C VAL A 29 -5.12 -17.92 12.20
N GLU A 30 -4.55 -19.05 11.79
CA GLU A 30 -5.02 -20.40 12.17
C GLU A 30 -4.74 -20.71 13.65
N LYS A 31 -3.62 -20.22 14.19
CA LYS A 31 -3.29 -20.30 15.62
C LYS A 31 -4.29 -19.50 16.46
N LEU A 32 -4.62 -18.27 16.06
CA LEU A 32 -5.67 -17.44 16.69
C LEU A 32 -7.05 -18.14 16.65
N TRP A 33 -7.34 -18.87 15.58
CA TRP A 33 -8.52 -19.75 15.43
C TRP A 33 -8.54 -20.94 16.40
N THR A 34 -7.38 -21.54 16.70
CA THR A 34 -7.30 -22.66 17.66
C THR A 34 -7.36 -22.20 19.11
N GLU A 35 -6.82 -21.02 19.41
CA GLU A 35 -6.86 -20.40 20.75
C GLU A 35 -8.28 -19.93 21.13
N THR A 36 -9.11 -19.53 20.15
CA THR A 36 -10.53 -19.18 20.35
C THR A 36 -11.44 -20.38 20.65
N ASN A 37 -11.04 -21.61 20.32
CA ASN A 37 -11.82 -22.81 20.65
C ASN A 37 -11.63 -23.30 22.09
N VAL A 38 -10.74 -22.68 22.88
CA VAL A 38 -10.38 -23.15 24.24
C VAL A 38 -10.76 -22.16 25.35
N GLY A 39 -11.18 -20.93 25.07
CA GLY A 39 -11.32 -19.88 26.09
C GLY A 39 -12.64 -19.11 26.11
N ASP A 40 -13.43 -19.38 27.15
CA ASP A 40 -14.46 -18.54 27.80
C ASP A 40 -15.72 -18.06 27.02
N LYS A 41 -16.89 -18.50 27.50
CA LYS A 41 -18.20 -18.42 26.79
C LYS A 41 -18.88 -17.04 26.86
N HIS A 42 -18.29 -16.06 27.56
CA HIS A 42 -18.91 -14.76 27.75
C HIS A 42 -18.39 -13.67 26.80
N ASP A 43 -17.16 -13.79 26.31
CA ASP A 43 -16.54 -12.89 25.33
C ASP A 43 -16.75 -13.37 23.87
N GLY A 44 -16.98 -14.68 23.71
CA GLY A 44 -17.23 -15.30 22.41
C GLY A 44 -18.47 -14.80 21.67
N ARG A 45 -19.47 -14.19 22.33
CA ARG A 45 -20.68 -13.70 21.63
C ARG A 45 -20.46 -12.39 20.88
N GLN A 46 -19.80 -11.41 21.49
CA GLN A 46 -19.46 -10.15 20.82
C GLN A 46 -18.38 -10.37 19.76
N PHE A 47 -17.43 -11.28 20.02
CA PHE A 47 -16.41 -11.63 19.05
C PHE A 47 -16.98 -12.45 17.87
N HIS A 48 -17.94 -13.36 18.10
CA HIS A 48 -18.62 -14.10 17.03
C HIS A 48 -19.58 -13.21 16.22
N GLU A 49 -20.25 -12.24 16.84
CA GLU A 49 -20.99 -11.20 16.10
C GLU A 49 -20.04 -10.34 15.26
N ARG A 50 -18.82 -10.04 15.75
CA ARG A 50 -17.80 -9.32 14.99
C ARG A 50 -17.24 -10.17 13.84
N LEU A 51 -17.05 -11.47 14.04
CA LEU A 51 -16.61 -12.42 13.02
C LEU A 51 -17.67 -12.64 11.93
N GLU A 52 -18.95 -12.72 12.31
CA GLU A 52 -20.05 -12.81 11.35
C GLU A 52 -20.24 -11.50 10.59
N ARG A 53 -20.03 -10.33 11.23
CA ARG A 53 -19.97 -9.04 10.51
C ARG A 53 -18.77 -8.97 9.57
N LEU A 54 -17.62 -9.53 9.92
CA LEU A 54 -16.46 -9.62 9.05
C LEU A 54 -16.69 -10.59 7.88
N LYS A 55 -17.43 -11.68 8.08
CA LYS A 55 -17.84 -12.57 6.97
C LYS A 55 -18.87 -11.91 6.07
N VAL A 56 -19.88 -11.24 6.63
CA VAL A 56 -20.86 -10.48 5.85
C VAL A 56 -20.16 -9.37 5.08
N ASN A 57 -19.24 -8.62 5.70
CA ASN A 57 -18.42 -7.64 4.99
C ASN A 57 -17.54 -8.30 3.93
N ASN A 58 -16.88 -9.44 4.20
CA ASN A 58 -16.02 -10.11 3.22
C ASN A 58 -16.83 -10.66 2.03
N GLU A 59 -18.02 -11.20 2.26
CA GLU A 59 -18.94 -11.60 1.20
C GLU A 59 -19.55 -10.39 0.46
N GLU A 60 -19.85 -9.29 1.15
CA GLU A 60 -20.26 -8.01 0.54
C GLU A 60 -19.10 -7.35 -0.25
N TRP A 61 -17.85 -7.55 0.16
CA TRP A 61 -16.64 -7.10 -0.53
C TRP A 61 -16.36 -7.97 -1.76
N LYS A 62 -16.56 -9.29 -1.67
CA LYS A 62 -16.53 -10.20 -2.83
C LYS A 62 -17.67 -9.90 -3.79
N ASP A 63 -18.87 -9.67 -3.30
CA ASP A 63 -20.02 -9.26 -4.11
C ASP A 63 -19.84 -7.86 -4.69
N ALA A 64 -19.17 -6.92 -4.01
CA ALA A 64 -18.81 -5.61 -4.55
C ALA A 64 -17.71 -5.70 -5.62
N LEU A 65 -16.74 -6.59 -5.45
CA LEU A 65 -15.73 -6.91 -6.46
C LEU A 65 -16.37 -7.57 -7.70
N VAL A 66 -17.34 -8.47 -7.51
CA VAL A 66 -18.08 -9.13 -8.61
C VAL A 66 -19.13 -8.19 -9.24
N SER A 67 -19.75 -7.30 -8.45
CA SER A 67 -20.76 -6.32 -8.90
C SER A 67 -20.12 -5.09 -9.56
N SER A 68 -18.87 -4.76 -9.27
CA SER A 68 -18.12 -3.69 -9.94
C SER A 68 -17.85 -3.98 -11.42
N VAL A 69 -18.20 -5.19 -11.89
CA VAL A 69 -18.17 -5.60 -13.30
C VAL A 69 -19.48 -5.29 -14.03
N ASN A 70 -20.56 -4.86 -13.35
CA ASN A 70 -21.80 -4.45 -14.04
C ASN A 70 -22.44 -3.19 -13.44
N THR A 71 -22.23 -2.07 -14.14
CA THR A 71 -23.13 -0.91 -14.26
C THR A 71 -23.30 0.04 -13.06
N VAL A 72 -22.91 1.29 -13.32
CA VAL A 72 -23.46 2.53 -12.76
C VAL A 72 -25.00 2.47 -12.75
N ALA A 73 -25.63 2.46 -11.57
CA ALA A 73 -26.87 3.17 -11.20
C ALA A 73 -27.59 2.53 -9.99
N GLU A 74 -27.97 3.39 -9.04
CA GLU A 74 -29.02 3.23 -8.02
C GLU A 74 -28.87 2.11 -6.97
N VAL A 75 -28.55 2.49 -5.73
CA VAL A 75 -28.86 1.69 -4.54
C VAL A 75 -29.95 2.39 -3.74
N ARG A 76 -31.12 1.74 -3.65
CA ARG A 76 -32.27 2.12 -2.83
C ARG A 76 -32.06 1.71 -1.38
N VAL A 77 -32.34 2.63 -0.46
CA VAL A 77 -32.37 2.41 0.99
C VAL A 77 -33.64 1.65 1.39
N ALA A 78 -33.49 0.58 2.18
CA ALA A 78 -34.60 -0.09 2.88
C ALA A 78 -34.64 0.37 4.36
N PRO A 79 -35.83 0.55 4.98
CA PRO A 79 -35.95 1.17 6.30
C PRO A 79 -35.82 0.14 7.44
N THR A 80 -35.18 0.56 8.54
CA THR A 80 -35.23 -0.12 9.84
C THR A 80 -35.79 0.81 10.93
N PRO A 81 -36.39 0.25 12.00
CA PRO A 81 -37.40 0.93 12.80
C PRO A 81 -36.82 1.84 13.89
N GLU A 82 -37.61 2.88 14.18
CA GLU A 82 -37.35 4.02 15.06
C GLU A 82 -36.93 3.65 16.50
N VAL A 83 -35.81 4.25 16.94
CA VAL A 83 -35.53 4.51 18.35
C VAL A 83 -35.13 5.98 18.46
N HIS A 84 -35.99 6.77 19.11
CA HIS A 84 -35.78 8.20 19.34
C HIS A 84 -34.59 8.46 20.27
N PHE A 85 -33.54 9.08 19.72
CA PHE A 85 -32.56 9.86 20.47
C PHE A 85 -32.41 11.24 19.79
N LEU A 86 -32.28 12.25 20.63
CA LEU A 86 -32.37 13.69 20.33
C LEU A 86 -31.30 14.15 19.32
N ASP A 87 -31.77 14.81 18.26
CA ASP A 87 -31.16 15.85 17.43
C ASP A 87 -29.61 15.98 17.37
N GLU A 88 -28.99 15.21 16.48
CA GLU A 88 -27.83 15.63 15.67
C GLU A 88 -28.01 15.06 14.25
N GLU A 89 -28.76 15.77 13.39
CA GLU A 89 -28.75 15.56 11.94
C GLU A 89 -27.42 16.06 11.33
N GLU A 90 -26.28 15.68 11.89
CA GLU A 90 -24.98 15.99 11.30
C GLU A 90 -24.75 15.07 10.09
N ASP A 91 -24.57 15.71 8.92
CA ASP A 91 -24.22 15.18 7.59
C ASP A 91 -23.72 13.73 7.59
N LYS A 92 -24.64 12.77 7.52
CA LYS A 92 -24.33 11.33 7.45
C LYS A 92 -23.57 10.94 6.19
N ASP A 93 -23.55 11.81 5.18
CA ASP A 93 -22.95 11.57 3.87
C ASP A 93 -21.59 12.26 3.67
N LEU A 94 -21.12 13.07 4.64
CA LEU A 94 -19.84 13.76 4.53
C LEU A 94 -18.70 12.86 5.00
N TRP A 95 -17.69 12.69 4.16
CA TRP A 95 -16.49 11.94 4.54
C TRP A 95 -15.82 12.60 5.74
N TRP A 96 -15.31 11.79 6.68
CA TRP A 96 -14.86 12.32 7.97
C TRP A 96 -13.70 13.32 7.85
N LEU A 97 -12.89 13.20 6.78
CA LEU A 97 -11.81 14.14 6.47
C LEU A 97 -12.29 15.49 5.94
N ASP A 98 -13.55 15.56 5.48
CA ASP A 98 -14.16 16.74 4.87
C ASP A 98 -14.98 17.57 5.87
N LYS A 99 -15.07 17.11 7.13
CA LYS A 99 -15.80 17.81 8.20
C LYS A 99 -15.19 19.17 8.58
N ASP A 100 -13.92 19.38 8.27
CA ASP A 100 -13.23 20.66 8.44
C ASP A 100 -13.13 21.39 7.09
N GLU A 101 -13.95 22.42 6.92
CA GLU A 101 -14.04 23.21 5.69
C GLU A 101 -12.72 23.92 5.34
N GLU A 102 -12.03 24.49 6.33
CA GLU A 102 -10.77 25.20 6.10
C GLU A 102 -9.69 24.23 5.61
N ARG A 103 -9.64 23.04 6.23
CA ARG A 103 -8.76 21.97 5.79
C ARG A 103 -9.11 21.47 4.39
N ARG A 104 -10.40 21.24 4.10
CA ARG A 104 -10.83 20.78 2.77
C ARG A 104 -10.40 21.74 1.67
N GLN A 105 -10.65 23.03 1.87
CA GLN A 105 -10.21 24.09 0.96
C GLN A 105 -8.68 24.15 0.82
N HIS A 106 -7.96 23.91 1.91
CA HIS A 106 -6.50 23.83 1.86
C HIS A 106 -6.02 22.65 1.00
N ILE A 107 -6.58 21.46 1.18
CA ILE A 107 -6.24 20.29 0.35
C ILE A 107 -6.55 20.55 -1.13
N ASP A 108 -7.71 21.12 -1.43
CA ASP A 108 -8.11 21.47 -2.80
C ASP A 108 -7.23 22.55 -3.45
N SER A 109 -6.52 23.34 -2.63
CA SER A 109 -5.58 24.35 -3.12
C SER A 109 -4.23 23.78 -3.55
N ILE A 110 -3.90 22.53 -3.17
CA ILE A 110 -2.63 21.89 -3.49
C ILE A 110 -2.47 21.78 -5.00
N THR A 111 -1.36 22.29 -5.51
CA THR A 111 -1.09 22.37 -6.95
C THR A 111 -0.63 21.02 -7.47
N ILE A 112 -1.41 20.42 -8.37
CA ILE A 112 -1.11 19.16 -9.05
C ILE A 112 -1.26 19.36 -10.56
N THR A 113 -0.26 18.96 -11.34
CA THR A 113 -0.34 18.91 -12.80
C THR A 113 -0.97 17.61 -13.29
N SER A 114 -1.50 17.57 -14.51
CA SER A 114 -2.13 16.35 -15.05
C SER A 114 -1.20 15.12 -15.15
N GLN A 115 0.12 15.30 -15.15
CA GLN A 115 1.06 14.19 -15.06
C GLN A 115 1.19 13.67 -13.63
N GLU A 116 1.11 14.56 -12.65
CA GLU A 116 1.20 14.27 -11.22
C GLU A 116 -0.11 13.65 -10.70
N GLU A 117 -1.27 14.01 -11.24
CA GLU A 117 -2.57 13.39 -10.90
C GLU A 117 -2.51 11.86 -11.07
N LYS A 118 -2.07 11.38 -12.23
CA LYS A 118 -1.92 9.94 -12.49
C LYS A 118 -0.92 9.27 -11.56
N LYS A 119 0.16 9.96 -11.21
CA LYS A 119 1.14 9.44 -10.24
C LYS A 119 0.52 9.35 -8.86
N LEU A 120 -0.24 10.36 -8.44
CA LEU A 120 -0.92 10.41 -7.16
C LEU A 120 -1.94 9.27 -7.02
N GLU A 121 -2.71 8.98 -8.08
CA GLU A 121 -3.61 7.82 -8.13
C GLU A 121 -2.85 6.49 -7.92
N LEU A 122 -1.68 6.34 -8.56
CA LEU A 122 -0.80 5.18 -8.37
C LEU A 122 -0.23 5.10 -6.95
N LEU A 123 0.13 6.23 -6.35
CA LEU A 123 0.57 6.31 -4.95
C LEU A 123 -0.56 5.92 -4.00
N GLY A 124 -1.79 6.43 -4.21
CA GLY A 124 -2.97 6.03 -3.43
C GLY A 124 -3.25 4.54 -3.53
N THR A 125 -3.19 3.98 -4.73
CA THR A 125 -3.32 2.53 -4.96
C THR A 125 -2.24 1.75 -4.21
N TYR A 126 -0.99 2.19 -4.29
CA TYR A 126 0.13 1.57 -3.60
C TYR A 126 -0.05 1.61 -2.08
N MET A 127 -0.47 2.74 -1.52
CA MET A 127 -0.71 2.91 -0.09
C MET A 127 -1.85 2.01 0.40
N ASN A 128 -2.98 1.95 -0.32
CA ASN A 128 -4.08 1.04 0.03
C ASN A 128 -3.63 -0.42 0.09
N ARG A 129 -2.72 -0.82 -0.80
CA ARG A 129 -2.14 -2.18 -0.81
C ARG A 129 -1.20 -2.45 0.36
N GLN A 130 -0.46 -1.45 0.82
CA GLN A 130 0.41 -1.63 1.99
C GLN A 130 -0.38 -1.92 3.27
N PHE A 131 -1.65 -1.50 3.32
CA PHE A 131 -2.51 -1.60 4.49
C PHE A 131 -3.79 -2.42 4.25
N THR A 132 -3.86 -3.19 3.17
CA THR A 132 -5.08 -3.96 2.80
C THR A 132 -5.50 -4.93 3.91
N ASP A 133 -4.53 -5.56 4.58
CA ASP A 133 -4.78 -6.55 5.63
C ASP A 133 -4.71 -5.94 7.04
N SER A 134 -4.73 -4.61 7.16
CA SER A 134 -4.64 -3.95 8.47
C SER A 134 -5.98 -3.96 9.20
N ASP A 135 -6.01 -4.57 10.38
CA ASP A 135 -7.17 -4.55 11.30
C ASP A 135 -7.15 -3.35 12.26
N GLU A 136 -6.11 -2.50 12.20
CA GLU A 136 -5.97 -1.33 13.09
C GLU A 136 -7.06 -0.29 12.79
N PRO A 137 -7.94 0.05 13.75
CA PRO A 137 -9.12 0.88 13.48
C PRO A 137 -8.79 2.24 12.87
N VAL A 138 -7.69 2.87 13.30
CA VAL A 138 -7.27 4.17 12.77
C VAL A 138 -6.84 4.06 11.31
N ILE A 139 -6.14 3.00 10.92
CA ILE A 139 -5.70 2.80 9.53
C ILE A 139 -6.89 2.56 8.61
N CYS A 140 -7.89 1.81 9.07
CA CYS A 140 -9.14 1.60 8.33
C CYS A 140 -9.94 2.90 8.08
N LEU A 141 -9.68 3.98 8.82
CA LEU A 141 -10.28 5.28 8.53
C LEU A 141 -9.67 5.94 7.28
N TYR A 142 -8.40 5.68 7.02
CA TYR A 142 -7.64 6.30 5.93
C TYR A 142 -7.55 5.42 4.68
N THR A 143 -7.64 4.09 4.83
CA THR A 143 -7.53 3.12 3.73
C THR A 143 -8.65 2.06 3.75
N PRO A 144 -9.19 1.66 2.58
CA PRO A 144 -8.96 2.29 1.28
C PRO A 144 -9.63 3.67 1.18
N GLN A 145 -9.04 4.59 0.41
CA GLN A 145 -9.71 5.87 0.17
C GLN A 145 -11.04 5.65 -0.58
N PRO A 146 -12.10 6.46 -0.30
CA PRO A 146 -13.39 6.32 -0.97
C PRO A 146 -13.31 6.43 -2.49
N LYS A 147 -12.38 7.26 -2.98
CA LYS A 147 -12.03 7.42 -4.39
C LYS A 147 -10.52 7.55 -4.52
N LEU A 148 -9.99 7.09 -5.64
CA LEU A 148 -8.61 7.32 -6.03
C LEU A 148 -8.56 8.58 -6.90
N ASP A 149 -8.82 9.74 -6.29
CA ASP A 149 -8.65 11.05 -6.92
C ASP A 149 -7.72 11.94 -6.08
N THR A 150 -7.36 13.09 -6.63
CA THR A 150 -6.42 14.03 -5.98
C THR A 150 -6.84 14.39 -4.57
N HIS A 151 -8.12 14.73 -4.37
CA HIS A 151 -8.61 15.20 -3.09
C HIS A 151 -8.47 14.10 -2.03
N HIS A 152 -9.02 12.91 -2.29
CA HIS A 152 -9.09 11.86 -1.29
C HIS A 152 -7.71 11.29 -0.94
N VAL A 153 -6.82 11.14 -1.94
CA VAL A 153 -5.46 10.64 -1.70
C VAL A 153 -4.65 11.65 -0.88
N LEU A 154 -4.72 12.94 -1.21
CA LEU A 154 -4.03 13.98 -0.42
C LEU A 154 -4.59 14.08 0.99
N SER A 155 -5.92 14.14 1.14
CA SER A 155 -6.61 14.19 2.44
C SER A 155 -6.19 13.03 3.35
N ALA A 156 -6.08 11.82 2.81
CA ALA A 156 -5.70 10.64 3.58
C ALA A 156 -4.23 10.61 4.02
N LEU A 157 -3.34 11.23 3.23
CA LEU A 157 -1.89 11.23 3.52
C LEU A 157 -1.42 12.47 4.29
N TYR A 158 -2.23 13.54 4.31
CA TYR A 158 -1.86 14.85 4.88
C TYR A 158 -1.53 14.80 6.37
N ASP A 159 -2.22 13.94 7.14
CA ASP A 159 -2.02 13.80 8.60
C ASP A 159 -0.72 13.09 9.00
N CYS A 160 -0.01 12.52 8.01
CA CYS A 160 1.18 11.69 8.19
C CYS A 160 1.00 10.40 9.03
N GLU A 161 -0.20 10.08 9.53
CA GLU A 161 -0.48 8.82 10.24
C GLU A 161 -0.07 7.60 9.41
N LEU A 162 -0.59 7.49 8.18
CA LEU A 162 -0.24 6.40 7.27
C LEU A 162 1.26 6.36 6.93
N LEU A 163 1.93 7.51 6.87
CA LEU A 163 3.35 7.59 6.53
C LEU A 163 4.23 7.15 7.70
N CYS A 164 3.84 7.50 8.93
CA CYS A 164 4.50 7.02 10.14
C CYS A 164 4.30 5.51 10.33
N GLU A 165 3.10 4.98 10.05
CA GLU A 165 2.89 3.53 10.08
C GLU A 165 3.63 2.83 8.94
N PHE A 166 3.78 3.46 7.77
CA PHE A 166 4.60 2.91 6.68
C PHE A 166 6.09 2.83 7.06
N VAL A 167 6.59 3.75 7.89
CA VAL A 167 7.92 3.62 8.51
C VAL A 167 8.02 2.33 9.34
N ASN A 168 7.00 2.03 10.15
CA ASN A 168 6.95 0.81 10.97
C ASN A 168 6.79 -0.49 10.15
N LEU A 169 6.24 -0.42 8.93
CA LEU A 169 6.24 -1.56 8.00
C LEU A 169 7.64 -1.86 7.42
N ILE A 170 8.58 -0.92 7.50
CA ILE A 170 9.96 -1.08 7.02
C ILE A 170 10.86 -1.55 8.16
N ASP A 171 10.75 -0.92 9.32
CA ASP A 171 11.49 -1.28 10.52
C ASP A 171 10.51 -1.33 11.68
N GLU A 172 10.26 -2.54 12.17
CA GLU A 172 9.21 -2.80 13.15
C GLU A 172 9.52 -2.04 14.45
N ASN A 173 8.51 -1.35 15.01
CA ASN A 173 8.64 -0.56 16.24
C ASN A 173 9.65 0.61 16.13
N PHE A 174 9.94 1.11 14.92
CA PHE A 174 10.82 2.27 14.72
C PHE A 174 10.22 3.56 15.32
N ILE A 175 8.93 3.78 15.07
CA ILE A 175 8.14 4.84 15.69
C ILE A 175 7.24 4.21 16.75
N ASP A 176 7.31 4.71 17.99
CA ASP A 176 6.33 4.38 19.01
C ASP A 176 4.97 4.95 18.60
N ILE A 177 4.05 4.09 18.18
CA ILE A 177 2.74 4.48 17.64
C ILE A 177 1.91 5.36 18.58
N ARG A 178 2.20 5.34 19.89
CA ARG A 178 1.51 6.15 20.90
C ARG A 178 1.86 7.63 20.83
N VAL A 179 2.96 7.99 20.16
CA VAL A 179 3.37 9.39 19.98
C VAL A 179 2.80 10.01 18.72
N ILE A 180 2.19 9.22 17.85
CA ILE A 180 1.55 9.70 16.63
C ILE A 180 0.17 10.25 17.02
N HIS A 181 -0.16 11.45 16.55
CA HIS A 181 -1.51 11.98 16.69
C HIS A 181 -2.45 11.25 15.75
N LYS A 182 -3.51 10.66 16.31
CA LYS A 182 -4.50 9.85 15.60
C LYS A 182 -5.90 10.44 15.79
N PRO A 183 -6.79 10.34 14.77
CA PRO A 183 -8.20 10.65 14.95
C PRO A 183 -8.86 9.64 15.90
N GLU A 184 -9.94 10.04 16.56
CA GLU A 184 -10.72 9.13 17.41
C GLU A 184 -11.48 8.11 16.54
N PRO A 185 -11.28 6.78 16.71
CA PRO A 185 -11.88 5.78 15.82
C PRO A 185 -13.41 5.80 15.76
N LEU A 186 -14.08 6.09 16.88
CA LEU A 186 -15.54 6.04 16.98
C LEU A 186 -16.24 7.32 16.52
N LYS A 187 -15.56 8.47 16.60
CA LYS A 187 -16.06 9.76 16.11
C LYS A 187 -14.92 10.50 15.40
N PRO A 188 -14.54 10.03 14.20
CA PRO A 188 -13.38 10.58 13.51
C PRO A 188 -13.66 12.02 13.07
N TYR A 189 -12.63 12.84 13.24
CA TYR A 189 -12.56 14.23 12.85
C TYR A 189 -11.13 14.54 12.38
N PRO A 190 -10.94 15.43 11.38
CA PRO A 190 -9.60 15.75 10.88
C PRO A 190 -8.68 16.27 11.99
N LEU A 191 -7.40 15.90 11.95
CA LEU A 191 -6.43 16.41 12.93
C LEU A 191 -6.27 17.93 12.81
N SER A 192 -6.13 18.59 13.96
CA SER A 192 -5.78 20.02 13.98
C SER A 192 -4.41 20.27 13.36
N SER A 193 -4.19 21.46 12.79
CA SER A 193 -2.90 21.85 12.20
C SER A 193 -1.71 21.69 13.15
N LYS A 194 -1.94 21.85 14.47
CA LYS A 194 -0.92 21.62 15.49
C LYS A 194 -0.52 20.14 15.55
N ASN A 195 -1.50 19.25 15.58
CA ASN A 195 -1.26 17.81 15.64
C ASN A 195 -0.60 17.32 14.33
N VAL A 196 -1.05 17.81 13.17
CA VAL A 196 -0.40 17.54 11.89
C VAL A 196 1.05 18.01 11.91
N LYS A 197 1.33 19.22 12.40
CA LYS A 197 2.69 19.74 12.55
C LYS A 197 3.60 18.84 13.38
N GLU A 198 3.09 18.34 14.50
CA GLU A 198 3.85 17.42 15.36
C GLU A 198 4.08 16.07 14.66
N ASN A 199 3.10 15.54 13.92
CA ASN A 199 3.27 14.33 13.10
C ASN A 199 4.30 14.53 11.97
N VAL A 200 4.28 15.68 11.26
CA VAL A 200 5.28 15.98 10.22
C VAL A 200 6.69 16.03 10.81
N GLN A 201 6.86 16.64 11.98
CA GLN A 201 8.16 16.69 12.67
C GLN A 201 8.64 15.29 13.07
N LEU A 202 7.73 14.45 13.58
CA LEU A 202 8.00 13.06 13.91
C LEU A 202 8.43 12.26 12.66
N LEU A 203 7.67 12.37 11.57
CA LEU A 203 7.97 11.71 10.30
C LEU A 203 9.36 12.12 9.77
N VAL A 204 9.64 13.42 9.69
CA VAL A 204 10.92 13.93 9.17
C VAL A 204 12.09 13.53 10.07
N GLY A 205 11.92 13.54 11.40
CA GLY A 205 12.92 13.03 12.33
C GLY A 205 13.20 11.54 12.11
N SER A 206 12.14 10.75 11.93
CA SER A 206 12.21 9.31 11.69
C SER A 206 12.90 8.97 10.37
N LEU A 207 12.55 9.68 9.29
CA LEU A 207 13.17 9.52 7.98
C LEU A 207 14.68 9.82 8.02
N LYS A 208 15.09 10.89 8.71
CA LYS A 208 16.51 11.20 8.91
C LYS A 208 17.25 10.08 9.66
N ALA A 209 16.63 9.52 10.70
CA ALA A 209 17.21 8.40 11.46
C ALA A 209 17.29 7.12 10.62
N LEU A 210 16.37 6.89 9.69
CA LEU A 210 16.44 5.84 8.66
C LEU A 210 17.48 6.11 7.56
N GLY A 211 18.13 7.28 7.56
CA GLY A 211 19.06 7.69 6.52
C GLY A 211 18.40 8.13 5.22
N ILE A 212 17.13 8.52 5.26
CA ILE A 212 16.39 9.11 4.15
C ILE A 212 16.52 10.64 4.25
N HIS A 213 16.97 11.28 3.18
CA HIS A 213 17.11 12.73 3.13
C HIS A 213 16.00 13.36 2.30
N ILE A 214 15.20 14.20 2.94
CA ILE A 214 14.16 14.99 2.28
C ILE A 214 14.52 16.46 2.41
N ASP A 215 14.45 17.19 1.31
CA ASP A 215 14.57 18.64 1.35
C ASP A 215 13.26 19.23 1.92
N HIS A 216 13.28 19.57 3.21
CA HIS A 216 12.14 20.14 3.95
C HIS A 216 12.38 21.61 4.37
N GLY A 217 13.53 22.22 4.03
CA GLY A 217 13.91 23.56 4.48
C GLY A 217 14.23 23.64 5.98
N ASP A 218 14.05 24.83 6.58
CA ASP A 218 14.26 25.04 8.02
C ASP A 218 13.02 24.67 8.86
N GLN A 219 11.83 24.77 8.26
CA GLN A 219 10.55 24.49 8.90
C GLN A 219 9.79 23.41 8.11
N PRO A 220 9.89 22.13 8.52
CA PRO A 220 9.32 21.02 7.76
C PRO A 220 7.82 21.15 7.51
N TYR A 221 7.08 21.63 8.51
CA TYR A 221 5.63 21.80 8.39
C TYR A 221 5.25 22.90 7.40
N GLU A 222 5.99 24.01 7.34
CA GLU A 222 5.67 25.10 6.39
C GLU A 222 5.77 24.60 4.95
N LYS A 223 6.78 23.78 4.64
CA LYS A 223 6.93 23.17 3.31
C LYS A 223 5.91 22.05 3.07
N TRP A 224 5.55 21.29 4.10
CA TRP A 224 4.48 20.28 4.03
C TRP A 224 3.11 20.92 3.77
N SER A 225 2.80 22.05 4.40
CA SER A 225 1.53 22.75 4.26
C SER A 225 1.51 23.75 3.10
N ASP A 226 2.59 23.91 2.34
CA ASP A 226 2.59 24.81 1.18
C ASP A 226 1.96 24.09 -0.03
N PRO A 227 0.85 24.63 -0.59
CA PRO A 227 0.18 24.04 -1.75
C PRO A 227 1.08 23.77 -2.95
N ALA A 228 2.16 24.55 -3.13
CA ALA A 228 3.09 24.39 -4.25
C ALA A 228 4.12 23.27 -4.05
N THR A 229 4.40 22.87 -2.79
CA THR A 229 5.46 21.90 -2.49
C THR A 229 4.98 20.60 -1.87
N HIS A 230 3.76 20.57 -1.31
CA HIS A 230 3.19 19.42 -0.61
C HIS A 230 3.35 18.12 -1.40
N PHE A 231 2.83 18.07 -2.63
CA PHE A 231 2.85 16.87 -3.46
C PHE A 231 4.26 16.34 -3.70
N LYS A 232 5.20 17.22 -4.02
CA LYS A 232 6.59 16.82 -4.28
C LYS A 232 7.24 16.20 -3.05
N ILE A 233 6.98 16.75 -1.87
CA ILE A 233 7.48 16.16 -0.62
C ILE A 233 6.82 14.80 -0.39
N LEU A 234 5.50 14.71 -0.55
CA LEU A 234 4.75 13.47 -0.39
C LEU A 234 5.24 12.36 -1.33
N GLU A 235 5.40 12.66 -2.63
CA GLU A 235 5.99 11.77 -3.64
C GLU A 235 7.37 11.30 -3.19
N THR A 236 8.25 12.23 -2.80
CA THR A 236 9.61 11.90 -2.33
C THR A 236 9.60 10.99 -1.10
N VAL A 237 8.75 11.26 -0.11
CA VAL A 237 8.63 10.43 1.11
C VAL A 237 8.26 9.00 0.72
N ILE A 238 7.20 8.83 -0.06
CA ILE A 238 6.68 7.50 -0.41
C ILE A 238 7.68 6.74 -1.29
N GLU A 239 8.31 7.40 -2.25
CA GLU A 239 9.34 6.80 -3.11
C GLU A 239 10.57 6.32 -2.31
N GLU A 240 11.04 7.10 -1.35
CA GLU A 240 12.18 6.73 -0.51
C GLU A 240 11.83 5.60 0.47
N LEU A 241 10.65 5.64 1.10
CA LEU A 241 10.16 4.55 1.95
C LEU A 241 9.99 3.26 1.15
N HIS A 242 9.37 3.34 -0.03
CA HIS A 242 9.24 2.22 -0.96
C HIS A 242 10.62 1.66 -1.36
N THR A 243 11.58 2.54 -1.70
CA THR A 243 12.95 2.13 -2.04
C THR A 243 13.64 1.44 -0.87
N LYS A 244 13.46 1.95 0.36
CA LYS A 244 14.01 1.36 1.57
C LYS A 244 13.40 -0.02 1.83
N LYS A 245 12.08 -0.16 1.72
CA LYS A 245 11.37 -1.45 1.82
C LYS A 245 11.90 -2.45 0.78
N LEU A 246 12.02 -2.04 -0.48
CA LEU A 246 12.54 -2.92 -1.53
C LEU A 246 14.00 -3.34 -1.30
N LYS A 247 14.86 -2.48 -0.75
CA LYS A 247 16.26 -2.83 -0.40
C LYS A 247 16.32 -3.97 0.62
N MET A 248 15.31 -4.16 1.46
CA MET A 248 15.26 -5.29 2.40
C MET A 248 15.16 -6.64 1.68
N TYR A 249 14.51 -6.66 0.50
CA TYR A 249 14.31 -7.86 -0.30
C TYR A 249 15.34 -8.01 -1.43
N VAL A 250 15.80 -6.89 -1.98
CA VAL A 250 16.65 -6.85 -3.17
C VAL A 250 17.95 -6.13 -2.83
N ASN A 251 18.91 -6.88 -2.30
CA ASN A 251 20.24 -6.35 -2.02
C ASN A 251 21.34 -7.39 -2.30
N VAL A 252 22.46 -6.92 -2.83
CA VAL A 252 23.59 -7.77 -3.26
C VAL A 252 24.29 -8.45 -2.08
N LYS A 253 24.15 -7.91 -0.86
CA LYS A 253 24.82 -8.42 0.33
C LYS A 253 24.20 -9.74 0.79
N ASP A 254 22.87 -9.79 0.85
CA ASP A 254 22.11 -10.95 1.29
C ASP A 254 21.82 -11.90 0.11
N HIS A 255 21.73 -11.36 -1.11
CA HIS A 255 21.46 -12.08 -2.35
C HIS A 255 22.60 -11.92 -3.37
N PRO A 256 23.75 -12.61 -3.18
CA PRO A 256 24.89 -12.50 -4.08
C PRO A 256 24.58 -12.95 -5.52
N GLU A 257 23.53 -13.73 -5.73
CA GLU A 257 22.96 -14.10 -7.05
C GLU A 257 22.62 -12.89 -7.92
N ILE A 258 22.27 -11.74 -7.32
CA ILE A 258 21.97 -10.50 -8.04
C ILE A 258 23.18 -10.04 -8.87
N ASN A 259 24.40 -10.40 -8.45
CA ASN A 259 25.61 -10.12 -9.21
C ASN A 259 25.63 -10.77 -10.60
N GLN A 260 24.85 -11.83 -10.82
CA GLN A 260 24.74 -12.49 -12.11
C GLN A 260 23.92 -11.65 -13.12
N LEU A 261 23.10 -10.72 -12.64
CA LEU A 261 22.29 -9.81 -13.46
C LEU A 261 23.10 -8.61 -14.00
N ARG A 262 24.42 -8.62 -13.78
CA ARG A 262 25.35 -7.58 -14.19
C ARG A 262 25.57 -7.58 -15.70
N GLU A 263 25.71 -6.40 -16.28
CA GLU A 263 26.19 -6.28 -17.66
C GLU A 263 27.71 -6.51 -17.74
N LYS A 264 28.22 -6.97 -18.89
CA LYS A 264 29.61 -7.47 -19.02
C LYS A 264 30.70 -6.46 -18.63
N ASN A 265 30.39 -5.16 -18.60
CA ASN A 265 31.36 -4.08 -18.40
C ASN A 265 31.17 -3.30 -17.09
N GLU A 266 30.30 -3.73 -16.17
CA GLU A 266 30.06 -2.98 -14.93
C GLU A 266 31.04 -3.37 -13.83
N SER A 267 31.55 -2.36 -13.14
CA SER A 267 32.41 -2.51 -11.98
C SER A 267 31.60 -2.89 -10.73
N PRO A 268 32.21 -3.58 -9.74
CA PRO A 268 31.55 -3.87 -8.46
C PRO A 268 31.07 -2.61 -7.72
N GLU A 269 31.76 -1.49 -7.88
CA GLU A 269 31.40 -0.20 -7.26
C GLU A 269 30.14 0.41 -7.88
N GLU A 270 29.98 0.30 -9.20
CA GLU A 270 28.77 0.73 -9.90
C GLU A 270 27.57 -0.11 -9.48
N MET A 271 27.75 -1.43 -9.33
CA MET A 271 26.69 -2.34 -8.89
C MET A 271 26.14 -2.01 -7.50
N ALA A 272 27.03 -1.64 -6.56
CA ALA A 272 26.64 -1.27 -5.21
C ALA A 272 25.74 -0.01 -5.16
N ARG A 273 25.75 0.80 -6.23
CA ARG A 273 24.94 2.02 -6.36
C ARG A 273 23.60 1.80 -7.09
N ILE A 274 23.39 0.62 -7.68
CA ILE A 274 22.16 0.33 -8.42
C ILE A 274 20.99 0.21 -7.42
N ALA A 275 19.93 0.97 -7.67
CA ALA A 275 18.71 0.94 -6.88
C ALA A 275 17.99 -0.42 -7.02
N PRO A 276 17.28 -0.91 -5.99
CA PRO A 276 16.63 -2.22 -6.01
C PRO A 276 15.62 -2.36 -7.16
N GLN A 277 14.91 -1.28 -7.53
CA GLN A 277 13.97 -1.29 -8.66
C GLN A 277 14.67 -1.61 -9.98
N GLN A 278 15.91 -1.13 -10.15
CA GLN A 278 16.70 -1.41 -11.34
C GLN A 278 17.19 -2.87 -11.35
N TRP A 279 17.50 -3.45 -10.19
CA TRP A 279 17.81 -4.88 -10.10
C TRP A 279 16.61 -5.74 -10.49
N LEU A 280 15.41 -5.43 -9.99
CA LEU A 280 14.17 -6.11 -10.38
C LEU A 280 13.89 -5.98 -11.88
N LYS A 281 14.09 -4.79 -12.45
CA LYS A 281 13.97 -4.57 -13.89
C LYS A 281 14.92 -5.46 -14.70
N ARG A 282 16.19 -5.56 -14.29
CA ARG A 282 17.19 -6.41 -14.95
C ARG A 282 16.81 -7.88 -14.88
N TRP A 283 16.40 -8.32 -13.70
CA TRP A 283 15.93 -9.68 -13.47
C TRP A 283 14.76 -10.02 -14.40
N LEU A 284 13.75 -9.14 -14.48
CA LEU A 284 12.59 -9.34 -15.34
C LEU A 284 12.98 -9.36 -16.83
N ASN A 285 13.86 -8.46 -17.26
CA ASN A 285 14.34 -8.43 -18.64
C ASN A 285 15.05 -9.72 -19.05
N ILE A 286 15.85 -10.31 -18.16
CA ILE A 286 16.50 -11.60 -18.42
C ILE A 286 15.46 -12.70 -18.66
N HIS A 287 14.40 -12.74 -17.86
CA HIS A 287 13.30 -13.71 -18.07
C HIS A 287 12.50 -13.46 -19.35
N LEU A 288 12.42 -12.21 -19.80
CA LEU A 288 11.84 -11.80 -21.07
C LEU A 288 12.78 -12.04 -22.28
N GLY A 289 14.01 -12.51 -22.06
CA GLY A 289 15.02 -12.66 -23.11
C GLY A 289 15.50 -11.31 -23.68
N LYS A 290 15.35 -10.23 -22.93
CA LYS A 290 15.75 -8.86 -23.30
C LYS A 290 17.07 -8.47 -22.63
N PRO A 291 17.83 -7.52 -23.21
CA PRO A 291 18.97 -6.91 -22.52
C PRO A 291 18.56 -6.33 -21.15
N ALA A 292 19.41 -6.48 -20.14
CA ALA A 292 19.11 -6.16 -18.74
C ALA A 292 18.65 -4.69 -18.53
N SER A 293 19.24 -3.75 -19.28
CA SER A 293 18.91 -2.32 -19.26
C SER A 293 17.65 -1.91 -20.05
N SER A 294 17.06 -2.82 -20.84
CA SER A 294 15.93 -2.51 -21.73
C SER A 294 14.74 -1.94 -20.97
N PRO A 295 14.02 -0.94 -21.50
CA PRO A 295 12.78 -0.51 -20.88
C PRO A 295 11.78 -1.67 -20.85
N ILE A 296 11.11 -1.85 -19.71
CA ILE A 296 9.95 -2.74 -19.63
C ILE A 296 8.79 -1.95 -20.24
N ALA A 297 8.32 -2.41 -21.40
CA ALA A 297 7.14 -1.84 -22.07
C ALA A 297 5.86 -2.18 -21.30
N HIS A 298 4.72 -1.64 -21.77
CA HIS A 298 3.39 -1.92 -21.22
C HIS A 298 3.13 -3.43 -21.02
N TYR A 299 2.24 -3.75 -20.07
CA TYR A 299 1.71 -5.10 -19.86
C TYR A 299 1.31 -5.73 -21.18
N ASN A 300 1.82 -6.93 -21.42
CA ASN A 300 1.63 -7.67 -22.66
C ASN A 300 1.67 -9.16 -22.37
N ASP A 301 1.31 -9.95 -23.39
CA ASP A 301 1.20 -11.40 -23.28
C ASP A 301 2.52 -12.07 -22.89
N THR A 302 3.65 -11.57 -23.39
CA THR A 302 4.97 -12.10 -23.03
C THR A 302 5.28 -11.89 -21.55
N LEU A 303 5.00 -10.70 -21.02
CA LEU A 303 5.20 -10.39 -19.60
C LEU A 303 4.27 -11.23 -18.72
N TYR A 304 3.00 -11.37 -19.10
CA TYR A 304 2.03 -12.18 -18.38
C TYR A 304 2.43 -13.66 -18.32
N ALA A 305 2.85 -14.22 -19.45
CA ALA A 305 3.35 -15.60 -19.53
C ALA A 305 4.62 -15.79 -18.70
N VAL A 306 5.53 -14.80 -18.69
CA VAL A 306 6.72 -14.83 -17.83
C VAL A 306 6.31 -14.82 -16.36
N MET A 307 5.38 -13.96 -15.93
CA MET A 307 4.89 -13.89 -14.55
C MET A 307 4.31 -15.23 -14.07
N LYS A 308 3.47 -15.88 -14.90
CA LYS A 308 2.97 -17.23 -14.62
C LYS A 308 4.07 -18.27 -14.48
N ARG A 309 5.17 -18.12 -15.21
CA ARG A 309 6.28 -19.08 -15.17
C ARG A 309 7.14 -18.89 -13.92
N ILE A 310 7.36 -17.65 -13.49
CA ILE A 310 8.29 -17.31 -12.39
C ILE A 310 7.63 -17.41 -11.02
N ASP A 311 6.32 -17.19 -10.93
CA ASP A 311 5.58 -17.21 -9.67
C ASP A 311 4.40 -18.21 -9.75
N PRO A 312 4.52 -19.38 -9.07
CA PRO A 312 3.44 -20.34 -8.98
C PRO A 312 2.17 -19.80 -8.33
N ALA A 313 2.30 -18.85 -7.38
CA ALA A 313 1.14 -18.24 -6.73
C ALA A 313 0.36 -17.43 -7.76
N PHE A 314 1.04 -16.52 -8.48
CA PHE A 314 0.46 -15.80 -9.62
C PHE A 314 -0.14 -16.74 -10.68
N ALA A 315 0.54 -17.84 -10.99
CA ALA A 315 0.04 -18.81 -11.98
C ALA A 315 -1.28 -19.45 -11.54
N SER A 316 -1.42 -19.75 -10.25
CA SER A 316 -2.60 -20.39 -9.66
C SER A 316 -3.79 -19.43 -9.52
N SER A 317 -3.53 -18.15 -9.28
CA SER A 317 -4.57 -17.12 -9.12
C SER A 317 -4.88 -16.37 -10.42
N ALA A 318 -4.11 -16.61 -11.48
CA ALA A 318 -4.26 -15.93 -12.76
C ALA A 318 -5.69 -16.02 -13.31
N PRO A 319 -6.37 -14.87 -13.55
CA PRO A 319 -7.80 -14.85 -13.88
C PRO A 319 -8.10 -15.32 -15.31
N VAL A 320 -7.08 -15.32 -16.18
CA VAL A 320 -7.22 -15.70 -17.60
C VAL A 320 -6.03 -16.55 -18.05
N GLU A 321 -6.20 -17.36 -19.08
CA GLU A 321 -5.10 -18.21 -19.59
C GLU A 321 -3.99 -17.40 -20.26
N SER A 322 -4.34 -16.35 -21.00
CA SER A 322 -3.42 -15.46 -21.70
C SER A 322 -3.82 -13.99 -21.53
N PHE A 323 -2.87 -13.07 -21.71
CA PHE A 323 -3.16 -11.65 -21.58
C PHE A 323 -4.14 -11.18 -22.66
N LEU A 324 -4.09 -11.79 -23.84
CA LEU A 324 -4.95 -11.43 -24.98
C LEU A 324 -6.41 -11.83 -24.77
N ALA A 325 -6.70 -12.78 -23.87
CA ALA A 325 -8.06 -13.21 -23.59
C ALA A 325 -8.87 -12.10 -22.90
N ASP A 326 -8.27 -11.45 -21.90
CA ASP A 326 -8.79 -10.23 -21.29
C ASP A 326 -7.62 -9.35 -20.83
N PRO A 327 -7.18 -8.39 -21.67
CA PRO A 327 -6.05 -7.53 -21.35
C PRO A 327 -6.25 -6.66 -20.11
N ILE A 328 -7.50 -6.29 -19.80
CA ILE A 328 -7.81 -5.42 -18.66
C ILE A 328 -7.68 -6.21 -17.39
N LEU A 329 -8.38 -7.35 -17.30
CA LEU A 329 -8.36 -8.22 -16.13
C LEU A 329 -6.96 -8.82 -15.90
N ALA A 330 -6.25 -9.19 -16.98
CA ALA A 330 -4.87 -9.65 -16.88
C ALA A 330 -3.94 -8.54 -16.37
N ALA A 331 -4.03 -7.32 -16.90
CA ALA A 331 -3.21 -6.20 -16.44
C ALA A 331 -3.49 -5.84 -14.98
N GLN A 332 -4.76 -5.85 -14.55
CA GLN A 332 -5.13 -5.61 -13.16
C GLN A 332 -4.53 -6.64 -12.21
N HIS A 333 -4.50 -7.92 -12.59
CA HIS A 333 -3.91 -8.97 -11.77
C HIS A 333 -2.37 -8.94 -11.76
N MET A 334 -1.74 -8.41 -12.82
CA MET A 334 -0.28 -8.21 -12.89
C MET A 334 0.23 -7.08 -12.00
N VAL A 335 -0.65 -6.16 -11.62
CA VAL A 335 -0.35 -5.00 -10.77
C VAL A 335 -0.62 -5.40 -9.34
#